data_AF-A0A7D4TFP8-F1
#
_entry.id   AF-A0A7D4TFP8-F1
#
_cell.length_a   1.000
_cell.length_b   1.000
_cell.length_c   1.000
_cell.angle_alpha   90.00
_cell.angle_beta   90.00
_cell.angle_gamma   90.00
#
_symmetry.space_group_name_H-M   'P 1'
#
loop_
_entity.id
_entity.type
_entity.pdbx_description
1 polymer ?
#
loop_
_entity_poly.entity_id
_entity_poly.type
_entity_poly.pdbx_seq_one_letter_code
_entity_poly.pdbx_strand_id
1 'polypeptide(L)'
;MSTIDLAVVLEDLAYAVAEHGTAAHRGELEFLAVEAHDDAPAAADALVDWTANEVTRLRAFGLVHGAILRQMHADRSMETSMRRVSELYRLAA
;
A
#
# COMPACT_ATOMS: atom_id res chain seq x y z
N MET A 1 11.42 6.29 6.47
CA MET A 1 10.04 6.15 6.96
C MET A 1 9.87 4.73 7.47
N SER A 2 9.41 4.53 8.70
CA SER A 2 9.19 3.16 9.21
C SER A 2 7.91 2.57 8.64
N THR A 3 7.75 1.24 8.67
CA THR A 3 6.51 0.56 8.25
C THR A 3 5.29 1.04 9.03
N ILE A 4 5.47 1.52 10.27
CA ILE A 4 4.36 2.09 11.06
C ILE A 4 3.97 3.47 10.54
N ASP A 5 4.95 4.31 10.21
CA ASP A 5 4.70 5.65 9.66
C ASP A 5 3.93 5.58 8.33
N LEU A 6 4.29 4.63 7.45
CA LEU A 6 3.60 4.43 6.19
C LEU A 6 2.14 3.97 6.38
N ALA A 7 1.86 3.13 7.39
CA ALA A 7 0.50 2.64 7.63
C ALA A 7 -0.43 3.77 8.09
N VAL A 8 0.06 4.66 8.94
CA VAL A 8 -0.67 5.86 9.40
C VAL A 8 -0.92 6.80 8.22
N VAL A 9 0.08 7.06 7.39
CA VAL A 9 -0.08 7.89 6.18
C VAL A 9 -1.13 7.30 5.23
N LEU A 10 -1.14 5.97 5.06
CA LEU A 10 -2.11 5.28 4.20
C LEU A 10 -3.54 5.39 4.75
N GLU A 11 -3.71 5.38 6.07
CA GLU A 11 -4.99 5.55 6.75
C GLU A 11 -5.50 6.99 6.66
N ASP A 12 -4.63 7.98 6.90
CA ASP A 12 -4.95 9.40 6.74
C ASP A 12 -5.39 9.72 5.30
N LEU A 13 -4.71 9.15 4.31
CA LEU A 13 -5.08 9.31 2.91
C LEU A 13 -6.44 8.66 2.60
N ALA A 14 -6.77 7.53 3.23
CA ALA A 14 -8.08 6.91 3.05
C ALA A 14 -9.22 7.79 3.58
N TYR A 15 -9.02 8.44 4.72
CA TYR A 15 -9.95 9.44 5.23
C TYR A 15 -10.07 10.65 4.30
N ALA A 16 -8.93 11.19 3.84
CA ALA A 16 -8.92 12.36 2.97
C ALA A 16 -9.60 12.08 1.61
N VAL A 17 -9.39 10.90 1.02
CA VAL A 17 -10.06 10.47 -0.21
C VAL A 17 -11.55 10.28 0.00
N ALA A 18 -11.98 9.76 1.15
CA ALA A 18 -13.40 9.62 1.47
C ALA A 18 -14.10 10.99 1.62
N GLU A 19 -13.39 11.98 2.16
CA GLU A 19 -13.92 13.34 2.39
C GLU A 19 -13.89 14.21 1.13
N HIS A 20 -12.79 14.20 0.38
CA HIS A 20 -12.53 15.13 -0.71
C HIS A 20 -12.60 14.49 -2.11
N GLY A 21 -12.72 13.17 -2.19
CA GLY A 21 -12.72 12.41 -3.43
C GLY A 21 -11.33 12.17 -4.00
N THR A 22 -11.24 11.22 -4.94
CA THR A 22 -9.98 10.78 -5.55
C THR A 22 -9.30 11.86 -6.39
N ALA A 23 -10.06 12.75 -7.03
CA ALA A 23 -9.50 13.81 -7.85
C ALA A 23 -8.70 14.85 -7.04
N ALA A 24 -9.07 15.09 -5.78
CA ALA A 24 -8.38 16.03 -4.89
C ALA A 24 -7.00 15.53 -4.45
N HIS A 25 -6.79 14.21 -4.51
CA HIS A 25 -5.57 13.52 -4.06
C HIS A 25 -4.87 12.80 -5.23
N ARG A 26 -4.93 13.39 -6.42
CA ARG A 26 -4.45 12.77 -7.65
C ARG A 26 -2.98 12.34 -7.59
N GLY A 27 -2.10 13.19 -7.07
CA GLY A 27 -0.67 12.89 -7.01
C GLY A 27 -0.35 11.74 -6.07
N GLU A 28 -1.03 11.69 -4.93
CA GLU A 28 -0.92 10.61 -3.94
C GLU A 28 -1.43 9.28 -4.51
N LEU A 29 -2.56 9.31 -5.23
CA LEU A 29 -3.12 8.11 -5.86
C LEU A 29 -2.26 7.59 -7.03
N GLU A 30 -1.65 8.49 -7.81
CA GLU A 30 -0.69 8.12 -8.85
C GLU A 30 0.56 7.46 -8.23
N PHE A 31 1.04 7.97 -7.10
CA PHE A 31 2.13 7.33 -6.35
C PHE A 31 1.74 5.93 -5.85
N LEU A 32 0.57 5.78 -5.20
CA LEU A 32 0.12 4.47 -4.71
C LEU A 32 -0.08 3.45 -5.84
N ALA A 33 -0.52 3.90 -7.02
CA ALA A 33 -0.65 3.03 -8.18
C ALA A 33 0.70 2.47 -8.64
N VAL A 34 1.76 3.29 -8.62
CA VAL A 34 3.13 2.83 -8.93
C VAL A 34 3.59 1.79 -7.90
N GLU A 35 3.43 2.08 -6.61
CA GLU A 35 3.89 1.17 -5.54
C GLU A 35 3.14 -0.17 -5.56
N ALA A 36 1.83 -0.16 -5.86
CA ALA A 36 1.01 -1.36 -5.86
C ALA A 36 1.00 -2.10 -7.21
N HIS A 37 1.68 -1.61 -8.24
CA HIS A 37 1.55 -2.17 -9.59
C HIS A 37 2.02 -3.62 -9.66
N ASP A 38 3.09 -3.98 -8.93
CA ASP A 38 3.63 -5.35 -8.95
C ASP A 38 2.69 -6.36 -8.26
N ASP A 39 1.93 -5.93 -7.26
CA ASP A 39 1.04 -6.78 -6.47
C ASP A 39 -0.44 -6.74 -6.90
N ALA A 40 -0.87 -5.64 -7.54
CA ALA A 40 -2.25 -5.38 -7.92
C ALA A 40 -2.37 -4.53 -9.21
N PRO A 41 -1.83 -4.99 -10.36
CA PRO A 41 -1.68 -4.18 -11.57
C PRO A 41 -3.01 -3.64 -12.10
N ALA A 42 -4.05 -4.48 -12.20
CA ALA A 42 -5.36 -4.04 -12.69
C ALA A 42 -6.04 -3.00 -11.76
N ALA A 43 -5.76 -3.07 -10.45
CA ALA A 43 -6.27 -2.08 -9.51
C ALA A 43 -5.48 -0.77 -9.59
N ALA A 44 -4.15 -0.85 -9.75
CA ALA A 44 -3.30 0.30 -9.99
C ALA A 44 -3.74 1.06 -11.26
N ASP A 45 -3.94 0.35 -12.38
CA ASP A 45 -4.42 0.94 -13.63
C ASP A 45 -5.79 1.61 -13.47
N ALA A 46 -6.73 0.93 -12.81
CA ALA A 46 -8.07 1.47 -12.58
C ALA A 46 -8.10 2.65 -11.61
N LEU A 47 -7.11 2.76 -10.71
CA LEU A 47 -6.99 3.86 -9.76
C LEU A 47 -6.64 5.17 -10.46
N VAL A 48 -5.78 5.10 -11.48
CA VAL A 48 -5.31 6.27 -12.25
C VAL A 48 -6.06 6.47 -13.57
N ASP A 49 -7.10 5.68 -13.83
CA ASP A 49 -8.03 5.94 -14.92
C ASP A 49 -8.95 7.13 -14.58
N TRP A 50 -8.47 8.32 -14.94
CA TRP A 50 -9.22 9.57 -14.78
C TRP A 50 -10.40 9.71 -15.76
N THR A 51 -10.51 8.81 -16.76
CA THR A 51 -11.67 8.75 -17.67
C THR A 51 -12.81 7.93 -17.06
N ALA A 52 -12.50 7.05 -16.10
CA ALA A 52 -13.50 6.31 -15.33
C ALA A 52 -14.28 7.22 -14.36
N ASN A 53 -15.41 6.72 -13.87
CA ASN A 53 -16.17 7.39 -12.83
C ASN A 53 -15.49 7.25 -11.45
N GLU A 54 -15.88 8.13 -10.51
CA GLU A 54 -15.35 8.17 -9.14
C GLU A 54 -15.48 6.84 -8.39
N VAL A 55 -16.59 6.13 -8.59
CA VAL A 55 -16.85 4.85 -7.91
C VAL A 55 -15.85 3.78 -8.35
N THR A 56 -15.47 3.76 -9.63
CA THR A 56 -14.43 2.86 -10.13
C THR A 56 -13.10 3.14 -9.44
N ARG A 57 -12.69 4.41 -9.34
CA ARG A 57 -11.44 4.79 -8.68
C ARG A 57 -11.46 4.50 -7.17
N LEU A 58 -12.57 4.76 -6.48
CA LEU A 58 -12.70 4.43 -5.05
C LEU A 58 -12.58 2.92 -4.78
N ARG A 59 -13.15 2.10 -5.66
CA ARG A 59 -13.00 0.63 -5.58
C ARG A 59 -11.56 0.21 -5.82
N ALA A 60 -10.93 0.77 -6.85
CA ALA A 60 -9.52 0.54 -7.16
C ALA A 60 -8.62 0.96 -5.99
N PHE A 61 -8.91 2.11 -5.37
CA PHE A 61 -8.20 2.61 -4.20
C PHE A 61 -8.25 1.62 -3.04
N GLY A 62 -9.42 1.09 -2.69
CA GLY A 62 -9.53 0.08 -1.62
C GLY A 62 -8.73 -1.20 -1.90
N LEU A 63 -8.64 -1.62 -3.17
CA LEU A 63 -7.84 -2.78 -3.57
C LEU A 63 -6.33 -2.50 -3.48
N VAL A 64 -5.88 -1.34 -3.97
CA VAL A 64 -4.50 -0.86 -3.88
C VAL A 64 -4.07 -0.69 -2.42
N HIS A 65 -4.91 -0.04 -1.61
CA HIS A 65 -4.69 0.15 -0.18
C HIS A 65 -4.49 -1.19 0.55
N GLY A 66 -5.38 -2.15 0.30
CA GLY A 66 -5.26 -3.49 0.86
C GLY A 66 -4.05 -4.26 0.36
N ALA A 67 -3.61 -4.05 -0.89
CA ALA A 67 -2.39 -4.67 -1.43
C ALA A 67 -1.14 -4.18 -0.70
N ILE A 68 -0.99 -2.86 -0.57
CA ILE A 68 0.13 -2.23 0.13
C ILE A 68 0.18 -2.68 1.59
N LEU A 69 -0.95 -2.71 2.30
CA LEU A 69 -0.99 -3.22 3.68
C LEU A 69 -0.52 -4.67 3.77
N ARG A 70 -0.93 -5.55 2.84
CA ARG A 70 -0.48 -6.95 2.82
C ARG A 70 1.03 -7.05 2.61
N GLN A 71 1.57 -6.27 1.67
CA GLN A 71 3.02 -6.22 1.40
C GLN A 71 3.79 -5.79 2.65
N MET A 72 3.35 -4.72 3.31
CA MET A 72 3.96 -4.24 4.56
C MET A 72 3.95 -5.29 5.68
N HIS A 73 2.88 -6.08 5.78
CA HIS A 73 2.81 -7.20 6.73
C HIS A 73 3.75 -8.35 6.35
N ALA A 74 3.86 -8.65 5.05
CA ALA A 74 4.77 -9.67 4.53
C ALA A 74 6.24 -9.30 4.81
N ASP A 75 6.63 -8.06 4.55
CA ASP A 75 7.99 -7.55 4.78
C ASP A 75 8.38 -7.64 6.27
N ARG A 76 7.49 -7.22 7.17
CA ARG A 76 7.72 -7.32 8.62
C ARG A 76 7.88 -8.76 9.09
N SER A 77 7.08 -9.68 8.52
CA SER A 77 7.16 -11.11 8.82
C SER A 77 8.50 -11.69 8.34
N MET A 78 8.96 -11.28 7.17
CA MET A 78 10.25 -11.70 6.61
C MET A 78 11.42 -11.20 7.45
N GLU A 79 11.42 -9.92 7.83
CA GLU A 79 12.44 -9.33 8.71
C GLU A 79 12.54 -10.09 10.04
N THR A 80 11.39 -10.38 10.66
CA THR A 80 11.32 -11.15 11.91
C THR A 80 11.89 -12.57 11.72
N SER A 81 11.57 -13.21 10.61
CA SER A 81 12.05 -14.56 10.29
C SER A 81 13.55 -14.58 10.05
N MET A 82 14.08 -13.64 9.27
CA MET A 82 15.52 -13.49 9.02
C MET A 82 16.31 -13.19 10.30
N ARG A 83 15.74 -12.37 11.21
CA ARG A 83 16.38 -12.09 12.51
C ARG A 83 16.49 -13.34 13.35
N ARG A 84 15.44 -14.16 13.43
CA ARG A 84 15.44 -15.43 14.15
C ARG A 84 16.45 -16.41 13.57
N VAL A 85 16.52 -16.54 12.25
CA VAL A 85 17.51 -17.38 11.57
C VAL A 85 18.93 -16.92 11.91
N SER A 86 19.19 -15.62 11.89
CA SER A 86 20.50 -15.05 12.23
C SER A 86 20.88 -15.28 13.70
N GLU A 87 19.92 -15.20 14.63
CA GLU A 87 20.13 -15.52 16.05
C GLU A 87 20.45 -17.01 16.25
N LEU A 88 19.76 -17.90 15.55
CA LEU A 88 20.05 -19.35 15.61
C LEU A 88 21.48 -19.66 15.13
N TYR A 89 21.91 -19.06 14.03
CA TYR A 89 23.30 -19.22 13.56
C TYR A 89 24.33 -18.67 14.54
N ARG A 90 24.02 -17.59 15.26
CA ARG A 90 24.91 -17.02 16.28
C ARG A 90 25.03 -17.92 17.52
N LEU A 91 23.96 -18.60 17.91
CA LEU A 91 23.96 -19.49 19.09
C LEU A 91 24.57 -20.87 18.81
N ALA A 92 24.67 -21.25 17.53
CA ALA A 92 25.28 -22.50 17.10
C ALA A 92 26.80 -22.39 16.80
N ALA A 93 27.37 -21.19 16.88
CA ALA A 93 28.79 -20.89 16.68
C ALA A 93 29.50 -20.67 18.02
#